data_AF-A0A2T2WVL8-F1
#
_entry.id   AF-A0A2T2WVL8-F1
#
_cell.length_a   1.000
_cell.length_b   1.000
_cell.length_c   1.000
_cell.angle_alpha   90.00
_cell.angle_beta   90.00
_cell.angle_gamma   90.00
#
_symmetry.space_group_name_H-M   'P 1'
#
loop_
_entity.id
_entity.type
_entity.pdbx_description
1 polymer ?
#
loop_
_entity_poly.entity_id
_entity_poly.type
_entity_poly.pdbx_seq_one_letter_code
_entity_poly.pdbx_strand_id
1 'polypeptide(L)'
;MRTAKIIVTFLAGLNFIVYVWRVSAEVSSRPNSNLSPGDELIHRFATVWTEQLSAIEQLGDARQDGKCLADPAQYFRPLFALTSEGESEFHVAWNYFHAWWALARTTYDYAVQPFIHLIGEHYREQNKSLKLLVTYDDPPPGYPLQMSDIQVVPFEKLIRHGVGMT
;
A
#
# COMPACT_ATOMS: atom_id res chain seq x y z
N MET A 1 -8.91 18.37 26.81
CA MET A 1 -9.38 17.45 25.75
C MET A 1 -8.20 17.16 24.82
N ARG A 2 -7.89 15.89 24.54
CA ARG A 2 -6.90 15.55 23.51
C ARG A 2 -7.59 15.67 22.15
N THR A 3 -7.06 16.52 21.26
CA THR A 3 -7.52 16.61 19.88
C THR A 3 -7.24 15.27 19.18
N ALA A 4 -8.25 14.69 18.51
CA ALA A 4 -8.06 13.50 17.69
C ALA A 4 -6.96 13.75 16.66
N LYS A 5 -5.97 12.86 16.58
CA LYS A 5 -4.84 13.00 15.65
C LYS A 5 -5.09 12.13 14.42
N ILE A 6 -5.04 12.75 13.26
CA ILE A 6 -5.00 12.04 11.98
C ILE A 6 -3.54 11.91 11.58
N ILE A 7 -3.12 10.68 11.30
CA ILE A 7 -1.76 10.36 10.83
C ILE A 7 -1.91 9.83 9.41
N VAL A 8 -1.23 10.47 8.46
CA VAL A 8 -1.19 10.03 7.07
C VAL A 8 0.21 9.48 6.79
N THR A 9 0.30 8.24 6.31
CA THR A 9 1.58 7.58 6.07
C THR A 9 1.60 6.86 4.72
N PHE A 10 2.70 7.00 3.98
CA PHE A 10 3.00 6.29 2.74
C PHE A 10 4.02 5.19 3.00
N LEU A 11 3.56 3.96 3.24
CA LEU A 11 4.45 2.83 3.55
C LEU A 11 4.97 2.18 2.27
N ALA A 12 6.28 2.03 2.13
CA ALA A 12 6.90 1.36 0.99
C ALA A 12 6.39 -0.07 0.85
N GLY A 13 6.26 -0.81 1.96
CA GLY A 13 5.84 -2.21 1.92
C GLY A 13 4.44 -2.41 1.31
N LEU A 14 3.45 -1.61 1.75
CA LEU A 14 2.09 -1.70 1.19
C LEU A 14 2.06 -1.28 -0.28
N ASN A 15 2.80 -0.22 -0.62
CA ASN A 15 2.88 0.27 -1.99
C ASN A 15 3.60 -0.71 -2.93
N PHE A 16 4.53 -1.52 -2.41
CA PHE A 16 5.14 -2.59 -3.20
C PHE A 16 4.12 -3.69 -3.55
N ILE A 17 3.27 -4.10 -2.61
CA ILE A 17 2.22 -5.10 -2.89
C ILE A 17 1.29 -4.59 -4.00
N VAL A 18 0.86 -3.33 -3.92
CA VAL A 18 0.03 -2.71 -4.97
C VAL A 18 0.77 -2.66 -6.31
N TYR A 19 2.06 -2.32 -6.29
CA TYR A 19 2.90 -2.32 -7.49
C TYR A 19 2.98 -3.68 -8.17
N VAL A 20 3.31 -4.73 -7.43
CA VAL A 20 3.42 -6.07 -8.03
C VAL A 20 2.05 -6.52 -8.56
N TRP A 21 0.96 -6.24 -7.84
CA TRP A 21 -0.39 -6.58 -8.29
C TRP A 21 -0.72 -5.91 -9.63
N ARG A 22 -0.43 -4.62 -9.76
CA ARG A 22 -0.64 -3.85 -10.99
C ARG A 22 0.14 -4.43 -12.15
N VAL A 23 1.43 -4.74 -11.95
CA VAL A 23 2.27 -5.37 -12.98
C VAL A 23 1.69 -6.74 -13.38
N SER A 24 1.27 -7.57 -12.43
CA SER A 24 0.67 -8.87 -12.71
C SER A 24 -0.65 -8.74 -13.49
N ALA A 25 -1.54 -7.83 -13.07
CA ALA A 25 -2.82 -7.60 -13.74
C ALA A 25 -2.64 -7.07 -15.18
N GLU A 26 -1.67 -6.19 -15.41
CA GLU A 26 -1.35 -5.67 -16.74
C GLU A 26 -0.83 -6.77 -17.66
N VAL A 27 0.03 -7.65 -17.17
CA VAL A 27 0.52 -8.81 -17.94
C VAL A 27 -0.63 -9.75 -18.31
N SER A 28 -1.54 -10.02 -17.37
CA SER A 28 -2.74 -10.83 -17.56
C SER A 28 -3.75 -10.26 -18.56
N SER A 29 -3.77 -8.93 -18.73
CA SER A 29 -4.72 -8.23 -19.61
C SER A 29 -4.30 -8.17 -21.08
N ARG A 30 -3.11 -8.67 -21.44
CA ARG A 30 -2.59 -8.58 -22.80
C ARG A 30 -3.33 -9.55 -23.73
N PRO A 31 -3.63 -9.18 -24.99
CA PRO A 31 -4.48 -9.96 -25.89
C PRO A 31 -3.95 -11.37 -26.26
N ASN A 32 -2.75 -11.76 -25.82
CA ASN A 32 -2.18 -13.10 -26.00
C ASN A 32 -1.81 -13.80 -24.68
N SER A 33 -2.16 -13.24 -23.51
CA SER A 33 -1.92 -13.89 -22.22
C SER A 33 -3.12 -14.74 -21.83
N ASN A 34 -2.97 -16.06 -21.87
CA ASN A 34 -3.96 -17.01 -21.30
C ASN A 34 -3.95 -17.04 -19.76
N LEU A 35 -3.42 -16.00 -19.13
CA LEU A 35 -3.13 -15.96 -17.71
C LEU A 35 -4.06 -14.94 -17.05
N SER A 36 -5.29 -15.33 -16.71
CA SER A 36 -5.94 -14.66 -15.59
C SER A 36 -5.12 -14.94 -14.32
N PRO A 37 -5.04 -14.01 -13.36
CA PRO A 37 -4.49 -14.31 -12.04
C PRO A 37 -5.16 -15.59 -11.50
N GLY A 38 -4.40 -16.67 -11.38
CA GLY A 38 -4.92 -17.89 -10.78
C GLY A 38 -5.28 -17.65 -9.31
N ASP A 39 -6.20 -18.45 -8.77
CA ASP A 39 -6.65 -18.33 -7.37
C ASP A 39 -5.47 -18.37 -6.38
N GLU A 40 -4.41 -19.12 -6.70
CA GLU A 40 -3.18 -19.16 -5.90
C GLU A 40 -2.49 -17.78 -5.81
N LEU A 41 -2.40 -17.05 -6.93
CA LEU A 41 -1.79 -15.72 -6.95
C LEU A 41 -2.60 -14.75 -6.09
N ILE A 42 -3.92 -14.76 -6.26
CA ILE A 42 -4.84 -13.91 -5.48
C ILE A 42 -4.70 -14.22 -3.99
N HIS A 43 -4.64 -15.50 -3.63
CA HIS A 43 -4.47 -15.93 -2.24
C HIS A 43 -3.13 -15.46 -1.66
N ARG A 44 -2.00 -15.64 -2.37
CA ARG A 44 -0.67 -15.20 -1.90
C ARG A 44 -0.65 -13.71 -1.60
N PHE A 45 -1.21 -12.89 -2.49
CA PHE A 45 -1.29 -11.44 -2.26
C PHE A 45 -2.18 -11.08 -1.07
N ALA A 46 -3.35 -11.72 -0.93
CA ALA A 46 -4.26 -11.48 0.19
C ALA A 46 -3.61 -11.84 1.54
N THR A 47 -2.86 -12.93 1.59
CA THR A 47 -2.08 -13.35 2.77
C THR A 47 -1.05 -12.29 3.13
N VAL A 48 -0.16 -11.93 2.21
CA VAL A 48 0.90 -10.93 2.46
C VAL A 48 0.29 -9.58 2.85
N TRP A 49 -0.78 -9.15 2.19
CA TRP A 49 -1.51 -7.93 2.54
C TRP A 49 -1.99 -7.93 3.99
N THR A 50 -2.69 -8.99 4.39
CA THR A 50 -3.27 -9.12 5.74
C THR A 50 -2.17 -9.20 6.80
N GLU A 51 -1.09 -9.92 6.52
CA GLU A 51 0.08 -9.99 7.40
C GLU A 51 0.74 -8.62 7.59
N GLN A 52 0.89 -7.83 6.52
CA GLN A 52 1.44 -6.48 6.64
C GLN A 52 0.55 -5.57 7.48
N LEU A 53 -0.76 -5.55 7.24
CA LEU A 53 -1.67 -4.72 8.04
C LEU A 53 -1.68 -5.11 9.52
N SER A 54 -1.71 -6.42 9.80
CA SER A 54 -1.64 -6.95 11.18
C SER A 54 -0.32 -6.58 11.86
N ALA A 55 0.81 -6.66 11.14
CA ALA A 55 2.11 -6.27 11.67
C ALA A 55 2.20 -4.77 11.94
N ILE A 56 1.58 -3.92 11.11
CA ILE A 56 1.51 -2.47 11.33
C ILE A 56 0.70 -2.14 12.59
N GLU A 57 -0.41 -2.84 12.82
CA GLU A 57 -1.23 -2.70 14.02
C GLU A 57 -0.43 -3.07 15.29
N GLN A 58 0.32 -4.17 15.24
CA GLN A 58 1.07 -4.68 16.39
C GLN A 58 2.38 -3.92 16.67
N LEU A 59 3.11 -3.52 15.64
CA LEU A 59 4.48 -2.99 15.76
C LEU A 59 4.58 -1.48 15.54
N GLY A 60 3.59 -0.88 14.92
CA GLY A 60 3.64 0.48 14.38
C GLY A 60 4.15 0.54 12.94
N ASP A 61 3.65 1.52 12.21
CA ASP A 61 3.85 1.72 10.77
C ASP A 61 5.31 2.00 10.42
N ALA A 62 5.97 2.94 11.10
CA ALA A 62 7.38 3.25 10.85
C ALA A 62 8.31 2.05 11.11
N ARG A 63 8.02 1.27 12.16
CA ARG A 63 8.84 0.09 12.51
C ARG A 63 8.66 -1.03 11.50
N GLN A 64 7.43 -1.30 11.09
CA GLN A 64 7.15 -2.33 10.10
C GLN A 64 7.74 -1.95 8.73
N ASP A 65 7.57 -0.71 8.29
CA ASP A 65 8.13 -0.26 7.02
C ASP A 65 9.66 -0.32 7.01
N GLY A 66 10.30 0.06 8.12
CA GLY A 66 11.75 -0.06 8.28
C GLY A 66 12.25 -1.50 8.16
N LYS A 67 11.52 -2.48 8.70
CA LYS A 67 11.83 -3.91 8.53
C LYS A 67 11.68 -4.35 7.06
N CYS A 68 10.57 -3.96 6.43
CA CYS A 68 10.30 -4.26 5.02
C CYS A 68 11.38 -3.70 4.08
N LEU A 69 11.90 -2.51 4.37
CA LEU A 69 12.98 -1.90 3.61
C LEU A 69 14.35 -2.55 3.88
N ALA A 70 14.58 -3.07 5.09
CA ALA A 70 15.84 -3.70 5.46
C ALA A 70 15.98 -5.12 4.88
N ASP A 71 14.91 -5.90 4.85
CA ASP A 71 14.88 -7.25 4.29
C ASP A 71 13.58 -7.50 3.49
N PRO A 72 13.46 -6.95 2.26
CA PRO A 72 12.25 -7.08 1.47
C PRO A 72 11.96 -8.52 1.05
N ALA A 73 12.99 -9.36 0.91
CA ALA A 73 12.82 -10.75 0.53
C ALA A 73 12.03 -11.51 1.60
N GLN A 74 12.32 -11.30 2.88
CA GLN A 74 11.58 -11.92 3.98
C GLN A 74 10.06 -11.67 3.90
N TYR A 75 9.64 -10.48 3.46
CA TYR A 75 8.25 -10.05 3.53
C TYR A 75 7.48 -10.19 2.21
N PHE A 76 8.17 -10.07 1.07
CA PHE A 76 7.50 -9.93 -0.22
C PHE A 76 7.89 -11.00 -1.24
N ARG A 77 8.90 -11.83 -0.95
CA ARG A 77 9.21 -12.99 -1.79
C ARG A 77 8.01 -13.92 -2.05
N PRO A 78 7.08 -14.13 -1.09
CA PRO A 78 5.89 -14.95 -1.31
C PRO A 78 4.92 -14.43 -2.38
N LEU A 79 5.05 -13.18 -2.84
CA LEU A 79 4.22 -12.64 -3.94
C LEU A 79 4.55 -13.30 -5.29
N PHE A 80 5.74 -13.89 -5.41
CA PHE A 80 6.29 -14.44 -6.65
C PHE A 80 6.35 -15.98 -6.60
N ALA A 81 6.44 -16.62 -7.76
CA ALA A 81 6.56 -18.08 -7.83
C ALA A 81 7.81 -18.59 -7.09
N LEU A 82 7.73 -19.76 -6.45
CA LEU A 82 8.85 -20.40 -5.75
C LEU A 82 9.81 -21.11 -6.74
N THR A 83 10.26 -20.38 -7.75
CA THR A 83 11.18 -20.82 -8.80
C THR A 83 12.34 -19.82 -8.92
N SER A 84 13.40 -20.19 -9.65
CA SER A 84 14.51 -19.27 -9.98
C SER A 84 14.05 -18.08 -10.82
N GLU A 85 13.06 -18.28 -11.70
CA GLU A 85 12.44 -17.20 -12.46
C GLU A 85 11.70 -16.23 -11.54
N GLY A 86 10.87 -16.73 -10.61
CA GLY A 86 10.19 -15.90 -9.62
C GLY A 86 11.15 -15.15 -8.68
N GLU A 87 12.34 -15.71 -8.41
CA GLU A 87 13.40 -15.00 -7.68
C GLU A 87 13.92 -13.81 -8.48
N SER A 88 14.20 -14.02 -9.77
CA SER A 88 14.64 -12.96 -10.66
C SER A 88 13.57 -11.88 -10.81
N GLU A 89 12.30 -12.28 -10.97
CA GLU A 89 11.16 -11.36 -11.03
C GLU A 89 11.03 -10.51 -9.78
N PHE A 90 11.18 -11.13 -8.59
CA PHE A 90 11.18 -10.40 -7.32
C PHE A 90 12.27 -9.33 -7.28
N HIS A 91 13.52 -9.69 -7.57
CA HIS A 91 14.64 -8.75 -7.53
C HIS A 91 14.46 -7.61 -8.53
N VAL A 92 14.01 -7.92 -9.75
CA VAL A 92 13.71 -6.94 -10.78
C VAL A 92 12.60 -5.99 -10.32
N ALA A 93 11.48 -6.54 -9.84
CA ALA A 93 10.34 -5.77 -9.38
C ALA A 93 10.71 -4.86 -8.20
N TRP A 94 11.43 -5.37 -7.20
CA TRP A 94 11.86 -4.59 -6.04
C TRP A 94 12.81 -3.46 -6.45
N ASN A 95 13.80 -3.73 -7.30
CA ASN A 95 14.74 -2.70 -7.74
C ASN A 95 14.06 -1.56 -8.49
N TYR A 96 13.16 -1.87 -9.42
CA TYR A 96 12.39 -0.84 -10.13
C TYR A 96 11.45 -0.07 -9.20
N PHE A 97 10.71 -0.79 -8.36
CA PHE A 97 9.81 -0.16 -7.39
C PHE A 97 10.58 0.77 -6.45
N HIS A 98 11.66 0.31 -5.83
CA HIS A 98 12.40 1.08 -4.83
C HIS A 98 13.01 2.35 -5.44
N ALA A 99 13.57 2.26 -6.66
CA ALA A 99 14.10 3.42 -7.37
C ALA A 99 13.02 4.47 -7.68
N TRP A 100 11.85 4.03 -8.15
CA TRP A 100 10.71 4.91 -8.41
C TRP A 100 10.10 5.47 -7.11
N TRP A 101 9.87 4.62 -6.12
CA TRP A 101 9.20 4.96 -4.86
C TRP A 101 9.96 6.01 -4.06
N ALA A 102 11.30 5.95 -4.08
CA ALA A 102 12.14 6.97 -3.44
C ALA A 102 11.82 8.40 -3.93
N LEU A 103 11.48 8.56 -5.21
CA LEU A 103 11.09 9.85 -5.81
C LEU A 103 9.59 10.13 -5.62
N ALA A 104 8.75 9.11 -5.82
CA ALA A 104 7.30 9.24 -5.74
C ALA A 104 6.84 9.63 -4.33
N ARG A 105 7.41 9.01 -3.29
CA ARG A 105 7.11 9.28 -1.88
C ARG A 105 7.23 10.77 -1.55
N THR A 106 8.35 11.39 -1.93
CA THR A 106 8.57 12.82 -1.67
C THR A 106 7.51 13.67 -2.36
N THR A 107 7.17 13.34 -3.60
CA THR A 107 6.11 14.05 -4.34
C THR A 107 4.75 13.91 -3.67
N TYR A 108 4.40 12.71 -3.19
CA TYR A 108 3.14 12.48 -2.49
C TYR A 108 3.07 13.22 -1.16
N ASP A 109 4.15 13.23 -0.37
CA ASP A 109 4.22 14.00 0.88
C ASP A 109 3.95 15.49 0.62
N TYR A 110 4.59 16.08 -0.41
CA TYR A 110 4.34 17.47 -0.80
C TYR A 110 2.93 17.72 -1.30
N ALA A 111 2.34 16.77 -2.03
CA ALA A 111 1.00 16.92 -2.57
C ALA A 111 -0.10 16.84 -1.49
N VAL A 112 0.09 16.04 -0.44
CA VAL A 112 -0.87 15.94 0.68
C VAL A 112 -0.76 17.14 1.63
N GLN A 113 0.44 17.67 1.86
CA GLN A 113 0.71 18.64 2.92
C GLN A 113 -0.27 19.84 2.96
N PRO A 114 -0.67 20.46 1.84
CA PRO A 114 -1.63 21.57 1.86
C PRO A 114 -3.03 21.17 2.36
N PHE A 115 -3.43 19.92 2.15
CA PHE A 115 -4.80 19.43 2.38
C PHE A 115 -4.94 18.62 3.67
N ILE A 116 -3.86 18.46 4.46
CA ILE A 116 -3.86 17.62 5.66
C ILE A 116 -4.96 18.02 6.68
N HIS A 117 -5.29 19.31 6.74
CA HIS A 117 -6.33 19.82 7.63
C HIS A 117 -7.74 19.39 7.17
N LEU A 118 -8.05 19.52 5.87
CA LEU A 118 -9.33 19.11 5.27
C LEU A 118 -9.52 17.59 5.33
N ILE A 119 -8.47 16.84 5.00
CA ILE A 119 -8.42 15.38 5.21
C ILE A 119 -8.73 15.10 6.68
N GLY A 120 -8.10 15.85 7.59
CA GLY A 120 -8.29 15.66 9.01
C GLY A 120 -9.66 16.05 9.55
N GLU A 121 -10.47 16.79 8.79
CA GLU A 121 -11.88 17.11 9.10
C GLU A 121 -12.82 16.05 8.55
N HIS A 122 -12.61 15.64 7.29
CA HIS A 122 -13.42 14.62 6.62
C HIS A 122 -13.40 13.28 7.37
N TYR A 123 -12.22 12.85 7.83
CA TYR A 123 -12.06 11.56 8.52
C TYR A 123 -12.26 11.65 10.05
N ARG A 124 -12.72 12.79 10.59
CA ARG A 124 -12.81 13.04 12.03
C ARG A 124 -14.04 12.44 12.72
N GLU A 125 -14.86 11.65 12.04
CA GLU A 125 -16.24 11.34 12.47
C GLU A 125 -16.40 10.73 13.89
N GLN A 126 -15.33 10.35 14.61
CA GLN A 126 -15.45 9.61 15.88
C GLN A 126 -14.58 10.06 17.06
N ASN A 127 -13.94 11.25 17.05
CA ASN A 127 -13.03 11.68 18.15
C ASN A 127 -11.92 10.66 18.50
N LYS A 128 -11.65 9.70 17.62
CA LYS A 128 -10.58 8.70 17.74
C LYS A 128 -9.42 9.14 16.87
N SER A 129 -8.20 8.84 17.32
CA SER A 129 -7.05 8.96 16.42
C SER A 129 -7.19 7.92 15.33
N LEU A 130 -6.97 8.32 14.07
CA LEU A 130 -7.09 7.47 12.91
C LEU A 130 -5.79 7.52 12.12
N LYS A 131 -5.34 6.36 11.65
CA LYS A 131 -4.18 6.21 10.79
C LYS A 131 -4.64 5.91 9.37
N LEU A 132 -4.35 6.83 8.46
CA LEU A 132 -4.55 6.67 7.03
C LEU A 132 -3.26 6.13 6.40
N LEU A 133 -3.31 4.88 5.93
CA LEU A 133 -2.23 4.26 5.17
C LEU A 133 -2.50 4.47 3.69
N VAL A 134 -1.65 5.26 3.04
CA VAL A 134 -1.91 5.70 1.67
C VAL A 134 -1.20 4.81 0.67
N THR A 135 -1.97 4.31 -0.30
CA THR A 135 -1.45 3.59 -1.46
C THR A 135 -1.45 4.48 -2.70
N TYR A 136 -0.51 4.31 -3.61
CA TYR A 136 -0.39 5.13 -4.81
C TYR A 136 -1.52 4.87 -5.82
N ASP A 137 -2.14 3.69 -5.76
CA ASP A 137 -3.27 3.25 -6.59
C ASP A 137 -4.25 2.43 -5.73
N ASP A 138 -5.37 2.03 -6.32
CA ASP A 138 -6.37 1.18 -5.69
C ASP A 138 -5.77 -0.18 -5.27
N PRO A 139 -5.94 -0.59 -4.00
CA PRO A 139 -5.62 -1.94 -3.57
C PRO A 139 -6.45 -2.98 -4.34
N PRO A 140 -5.97 -4.23 -4.41
CA PRO A 140 -6.70 -5.30 -5.09
C PRO A 140 -8.12 -5.48 -4.53
N PRO A 141 -9.12 -5.76 -5.39
CA PRO A 141 -10.50 -5.97 -4.93
C PRO A 141 -10.60 -7.07 -3.88
N GLY A 142 -11.41 -6.84 -2.84
CA GLY A 142 -11.66 -7.82 -1.77
C GLY A 142 -10.64 -7.80 -0.64
N TYR A 143 -9.60 -6.98 -0.71
CA TYR A 143 -8.60 -6.90 0.37
C TYR A 143 -9.12 -5.99 1.49
N PRO A 144 -8.83 -6.30 2.76
CA PRO A 144 -9.27 -5.48 3.88
C PRO A 144 -8.65 -4.08 3.78
N LEU A 145 -9.52 -3.06 3.72
CA LEU A 145 -9.13 -1.65 3.69
C LEU A 145 -9.22 -0.97 5.06
N GLN A 146 -9.67 -1.70 6.09
CA GLN A 146 -9.85 -1.15 7.43
C GLN A 146 -9.54 -2.22 8.48
N MET A 147 -8.78 -1.85 9.50
CA MET A 147 -8.50 -2.66 10.69
C MET A 147 -8.42 -1.73 11.90
N SER A 148 -9.25 -1.93 12.92
CA SER A 148 -9.23 -1.13 14.16
C SER A 148 -9.21 0.40 13.93
N ASP A 149 -8.04 1.03 14.09
CA ASP A 149 -7.76 2.47 13.90
C ASP A 149 -6.97 2.78 12.61
N ILE A 150 -6.76 1.78 11.76
CA ILE A 150 -6.11 1.86 10.46
C ILE A 150 -7.17 1.86 9.35
N GLN A 151 -7.02 2.79 8.41
CA GLN A 151 -7.76 2.81 7.16
C GLN A 151 -6.78 2.96 6.00
N VAL A 152 -6.89 2.09 5.01
CA VAL A 152 -6.11 2.14 3.77
C VAL A 152 -6.88 2.98 2.75
N VAL A 153 -6.22 3.99 2.18
CA VAL A 153 -6.85 4.93 1.26
C VAL A 153 -5.96 5.14 0.04
N PRO A 154 -6.44 4.93 -1.19
CA PRO A 154 -5.72 5.31 -2.40
C PRO A 154 -5.49 6.82 -2.47
N PHE A 155 -4.32 7.24 -2.93
CA PHE A 155 -3.90 8.64 -2.99
C PHE A 155 -4.92 9.52 -3.74
N GLU A 156 -5.43 9.06 -4.89
CA GLU A 156 -6.44 9.81 -5.63
C GLU A 156 -7.71 10.07 -4.83
N LYS A 157 -8.18 9.07 -4.06
CA LYS A 157 -9.38 9.22 -3.21
C LYS A 157 -9.11 10.18 -2.06
N LEU A 158 -7.91 10.11 -1.47
CA LEU A 158 -7.48 11.02 -0.42
C LEU A 158 -7.48 12.49 -0.89
N ILE A 159 -6.90 12.75 -2.07
CA ILE A 159 -6.84 14.10 -2.64
C ILE A 159 -8.20 14.60 -3.10
N ARG A 160 -9.07 13.74 -3.65
CA ARG A 160 -10.46 14.14 -4.00
C ARG A 160 -11.24 14.62 -2.77
N HIS A 161 -11.02 14.03 -1.60
CA HIS A 161 -11.63 14.50 -0.36
C HIS A 161 -10.98 15.78 0.18
N GLY A 162 -9.69 15.99 -0.07
CA GLY A 162 -8.99 17.23 0.26
C GLY A 162 -9.28 18.41 -0.67
N VAL A 163 -9.64 18.16 -1.93
CA VAL A 163 -9.86 19.17 -2.97
C VAL A 163 -11.34 19.40 -3.28
N GLY A 164 -12.19 18.36 -3.16
CA GLY A 164 -13.61 18.41 -3.51
C GLY A 164 -14.53 19.05 -2.47
N MET A 165 -13.99 19.69 -1.43
CA MET A 165 -14.76 20.44 -0.41
C MET A 165 -14.65 21.96 -0.55
N THR A 166 -14.09 22.47 -1.65
CA THR A 166 -14.18 23.89 -2.03
C THR A 166 -15.35 24.17 -2.94
#